data_AF-A0A1G2G9D3-F1
#
_entry.id   AF-A0A1G2G9D3-F1
#
_cell.length_a   1.000
_cell.length_b   1.000
_cell.length_c   1.000
_cell.angle_alpha   90.00
_cell.angle_beta   90.00
_cell.angle_gamma   90.00
#
_symmetry.space_group_name_H-M   'P 1'
#
loop_
_entity.id
_entity.type
_entity.pdbx_description
1 polymer ?
#
loop_
_entity_poly.entity_id
_entity_poly.type
_entity_poly.pdbx_seq_one_letter_code
_entity_poly.pdbx_strand_id
1 'polypeptide(L)'
;MERKYFTIKEAANYLGVSSLTLRNWDKQNKLTAYRNPINNYRMYRLDQLELFLRSIEFPQKKHHTQEYNTSTKIHIRTDED
;
A
#
# COMPACT_ATOMS: atom_id res chain seq x y z
N MET A 1 -17.78 4.83 0.18
CA MET A 1 -17.18 4.73 1.52
C MET A 1 -16.17 5.84 1.68
N GLU A 2 -16.27 6.61 2.76
CA GLU A 2 -15.38 7.73 3.06
C GLU A 2 -13.95 7.22 3.34
N ARG A 3 -12.94 7.85 2.75
CA ARG A 3 -11.54 7.46 2.98
C ARG A 3 -11.09 8.04 4.32
N LYS A 4 -11.14 7.22 5.37
CA LYS A 4 -10.67 7.61 6.70
C LYS A 4 -9.14 7.56 6.76
N TYR A 5 -8.55 8.69 7.14
CA TYR A 5 -7.12 8.84 7.35
C TYR A 5 -6.81 8.90 8.86
N PHE A 6 -5.69 8.28 9.22
CA PHE A 6 -5.15 8.17 10.56
C PHE A 6 -3.81 8.86 10.60
N THR A 7 -3.58 9.64 11.64
CA THR A 7 -2.25 10.14 11.99
C THR A 7 -1.35 8.97 12.40
N ILE A 8 -0.04 9.21 12.46
CA ILE A 8 0.92 8.21 12.93
C ILE A 8 0.61 7.67 14.34
N LYS A 9 0.06 8.51 15.23
CA LYS A 9 -0.26 8.11 16.60
C LYS A 9 -1.47 7.18 16.61
N GLU A 10 -2.52 7.54 15.88
CA GLU A 10 -3.73 6.71 15.80
C GLU A 10 -3.46 5.39 15.08
N ALA A 11 -2.69 5.41 13.99
CA ALA A 11 -2.28 4.21 13.27
C ALA A 11 -1.41 3.28 14.13
N ALA A 12 -0.50 3.84 14.94
CA ALA A 12 0.32 3.07 15.87
C ALA A 12 -0.54 2.42 16.97
N ASN A 13 -1.49 3.16 17.54
CA ASN A 13 -2.44 2.62 18.51
C ASN A 13 -3.31 1.52 17.88
N TYR A 14 -3.78 1.73 16.65
CA TYR A 14 -4.59 0.75 15.91
C TYR A 14 -3.84 -0.56 15.67
N LEU A 15 -2.55 -0.48 15.30
CA LEU A 15 -1.71 -1.65 15.05
C LEU A 15 -1.06 -2.23 16.32
N GLY A 16 -1.27 -1.64 17.50
CA GLY A 16 -0.68 -2.10 18.76
C GLY A 16 0.85 -1.95 18.83
N VAL A 17 1.43 -0.98 18.12
CA VAL A 17 2.88 -0.74 18.08
C VAL A 17 3.23 0.69 18.49
N SER A 18 4.51 0.98 18.71
CA SER A 18 4.96 2.35 18.97
C SER A 18 4.93 3.21 17.70
N SER A 19 4.72 4.52 17.82
CA SER A 19 4.85 5.43 16.68
C SER A 19 6.26 5.40 16.07
N LEU A 20 7.30 5.12 16.85
CA LEU A 20 8.68 4.95 16.35
C LEU A 20 8.78 3.74 15.42
N THR A 21 8.14 2.62 15.78
CA THR A 21 8.06 1.42 14.94
C THR A 21 7.41 1.75 13.60
N LEU A 22 6.30 2.50 13.60
CA LEU A 22 5.64 2.94 12.37
C LEU A 22 6.54 3.84 11.50
N ARG A 23 7.30 4.76 12.11
CA ARG A 23 8.28 5.61 11.39
C ARG A 23 9.36 4.75 10.74
N ASN A 24 9.83 3.72 11.43
CA ASN A 24 10.83 2.81 10.91
C ASN A 24 10.29 1.97 9.75
N TRP A 25 9.03 1.51 9.82
CA TRP A 25 8.38 0.82 8.71
C TRP A 25 8.16 1.69 7.49
N ASP A 26 7.77 2.95 7.68
CA ASP A 26 7.67 3.94 6.60
C ASP A 26 9.04 4.19 5.96
N LYS A 27 10.11 4.34 6.75
CA LYS A 27 11.49 4.47 6.22
C LYS A 27 11.95 3.22 5.45
N GLN A 28 11.49 2.04 5.84
CA GLN A 28 11.83 0.76 5.21
C GLN A 28 10.87 0.39 4.07
N ASN A 29 9.92 1.27 3.69
CA ASN A 29 8.87 1.00 2.70
C ASN A 29 8.01 -0.25 2.99
N LYS A 30 7.93 -0.68 4.26
CA LYS A 30 7.07 -1.80 4.69
C LYS A 30 5.62 -1.37 4.84
N LEU A 31 5.41 -0.16 5.36
CA LEU A 31 4.11 0.49 5.48
C LEU A 31 4.28 1.98 5.16
N THR A 32 4.14 2.32 3.90
CA THR A 32 4.39 3.66 3.38
C THR A 32 3.26 4.60 3.76
N ALA A 33 3.57 5.73 4.41
CA ALA A 33 2.56 6.73 4.73
C ALA A 33 2.31 7.68 3.56
N TYR A 34 1.05 8.09 3.38
CA TYR A 34 0.72 9.26 2.57
C TYR A 34 1.28 10.50 3.26
N ARG A 35 1.74 11.47 2.46
CA ARG A 35 2.22 12.75 2.96
C ARG A 35 1.15 13.81 2.74
N ASN A 36 0.80 14.53 3.79
CA ASN A 36 -0.07 15.70 3.68
C ASN A 36 0.66 16.77 2.85
N PRO A 37 0.05 17.31 1.78
CA PRO A 37 0.69 18.29 0.90
C PRO A 37 1.06 19.61 1.60
N ILE A 38 0.39 19.96 2.70
CA ILE A 38 0.57 21.25 3.39
C ILE A 38 1.73 21.20 4.40
N ASN A 39 1.87 20.10 5.15
CA ASN A 39 2.81 20.01 6.27
C ASN A 39 3.68 18.74 6.28
N ASN A 40 3.56 17.90 5.24
CA ASN A 40 4.31 16.66 5.08
C ASN A 40 4.15 15.65 6.23
N TYR A 41 3.07 15.77 7.03
CA TYR A 41 2.77 14.79 8.07
C TYR A 41 2.39 13.45 7.45
N ARG A 42 2.72 12.37 8.18
CA ARG A 42 2.41 11.00 7.82
C ARG A 42 0.95 10.69 8.13
N MET A 43 0.23 10.28 7.09
CA MET A 43 -1.15 9.84 7.15
C MET A 43 -1.26 8.42 6.62
N TYR A 44 -2.10 7.61 7.26
CA TYR A 44 -2.34 6.21 6.90
C TYR A 44 -3.83 6.03 6.62
N ARG A 45 -4.17 5.31 5.56
CA ARG A 45 -5.58 5.00 5.28
C ARG A 45 -6.01 3.79 6.09
N LEU A 46 -7.27 3.76 6.53
CA LEU A 46 -7.80 2.63 7.29
C LEU A 46 -7.65 1.29 6.56
N ASP A 47 -8.03 1.23 5.29
CA ASP A 47 -7.96 0.03 4.47
C ASP A 47 -6.52 -0.49 4.31
N GLN A 48 -5.56 0.43 4.20
CA GLN A 48 -4.14 0.07 4.16
C GLN A 48 -3.69 -0.56 5.50
N LEU A 49 -4.12 0.00 6.63
CA LEU A 49 -3.78 -0.54 7.95
C LEU A 49 -4.40 -1.93 8.16
N GLU A 50 -5.67 -2.11 7.76
CA GLU A 50 -6.37 -3.40 7.82
C GLU A 50 -5.69 -4.47 6.96
N LEU A 51 -5.36 -4.14 5.71
CA LEU A 51 -4.64 -5.05 4.81
C LEU A 51 -3.27 -5.42 5.37
N PHE A 52 -2.56 -4.44 5.93
CA PHE A 52 -1.25 -4.67 6.53
C PHE A 52 -1.34 -5.57 7.76
N LEU A 53 -2.29 -5.32 8.67
CA LEU A 53 -2.52 -6.15 9.84
C LEU A 53 -2.82 -7.60 9.44
N ARG A 54 -3.73 -7.78 8.46
CA ARG A 54 -4.05 -9.11 7.92
C ARG A 54 -2.83 -9.83 7.36
N SER A 55 -1.91 -9.10 6.72
CA SER A 55 -0.68 -9.69 6.17
C SER A 55 0.31 -10.16 7.26
N ILE A 56 0.26 -9.54 8.44
CA ILE A 56 1.06 -9.94 9.61
C ILE A 56 0.46 -11.17 10.28
N GLU A 57 -0.87 -11.19 10.46
CA GLU A 57 -1.59 -12.30 11.10
C GLU A 57 -1.57 -13.58 10.24
N PHE A 58 -1.68 -13.41 8.92
CA PHE A 58 -1.70 -14.49 7.96
C PHE A 58 -0.61 -14.28 6.90
N PRO A 59 0.66 -14.60 7.22
CA PRO A 59 1.74 -14.49 6.26
C PRO A 59 1.48 -15.46 5.09
N GLN A 60 0.91 -14.94 4.01
CA GLN A 60 0.72 -15.69 2.78
C GLN A 60 2.09 -16.05 2.20
N LYS A 61 2.24 -17.28 1.70
CA LYS A 61 3.41 -17.64 0.89
C LYS A 61 3.45 -16.67 -0.28
N LYS A 62 4.53 -15.88 -0.39
CA LYS A 62 4.71 -14.95 -1.51
C LYS A 62 4.70 -15.75 -2.82
N HIS A 63 3.59 -15.71 -3.56
CA HIS A 63 3.65 -15.95 -4.98
C HIS A 63 4.42 -14.76 -5.56
N HIS A 64 5.62 -15.01 -6.06
CA HIS A 64 6.38 -14.04 -6.84
C HIS A 64 5.52 -13.68 -8.05
N THR A 65 4.69 -12.64 -7.96
CA THR A 65 3.98 -12.11 -9.12
C THR A 65 5.05 -11.45 -9.98
N GLN A 66 5.47 -12.16 -11.03
CA GLN A 66 6.21 -11.55 -12.11
C GLN A 66 5.32 -10.44 -12.68
N GLU A 67 5.84 -9.22 -12.70
CA GLU A 67 5.23 -8.11 -13.41
C GLU A 67 5.20 -8.48 -14.90
N TYR A 68 4.05 -8.92 -15.41
CA TYR A 68 3.83 -9.02 -16.84
C TYR A 68 3.46 -7.63 -17.37
N ASN A 69 4.34 -7.15 -18.24
CA ASN A 69 4.27 -5.95 -19.03
C ASN A 69 2.87 -5.75 -19.65
N THR A 70 2.25 -4.62 -19.37
CA THR A 70 0.96 -4.24 -19.94
C THR A 70 1.07 -3.94 -21.43
N SER A 71 0.15 -4.53 -22.21
CA SER A 71 -0.40 -4.08 -23.51
C SER A 71 0.46 -4.25 -24.77
N THR A 72 0.04 -4.90 -25.88
CA THR A 72 -1.30 -5.26 -26.35
C THR A 72 -1.15 -6.24 -27.53
N LYS A 73 -1.88 -7.38 -27.53
CA LYS A 73 -2.24 -8.09 -28.78
C LYS A 73 -3.49 -7.41 -29.35
N ILE A 74 -3.37 -6.67 -30.44
CA ILE A 74 -4.48 -6.53 -31.41
C ILE A 74 -3.93 -7.03 -32.74
N HIS A 75 -4.49 -8.13 -33.22
CA HIS A 75 -4.36 -8.54 -34.61
C HIS A 75 -5.15 -7.54 -35.45
N ILE A 76 -4.50 -6.88 -36.40
CA ILE A 76 -5.18 -6.31 -37.56
C ILE A 76 -4.53 -6.96 -38.76
N ARG A 77 -5.24 -7.94 -39.33
CA ARG A 77 -5.00 -8.37 -40.71
C ARG A 77 -5.54 -7.24 -41.60
N THR A 78 -4.71 -6.75 -42.51
CA THR A 78 -5.18 -6.13 -43.74
C THR A 78 -4.44 -6.86 -44.86
N ASP A 79 -5.08 -7.91 -45.36
CA ASP A 79 -4.90 -8.34 -46.75
C ASP A 79 -5.92 -7.52 -47.55
N GLU A 80 -5.47 -6.71 -48.49
CA GLU A 80 -6.24 -6.23 -49.65
C GLU A 80 -5.26 -5.57 -50.65
N ASP A 81 -5.05 -6.30 -51.75
CA ASP A 81 -4.52 -5.97 -53.10
C ASP A 81 -3.38 -4.95 -53.32
#